data_AF-A0A920KXZ3-F1
#
_entry.id   AF-A0A920KXZ3-F1
#
_cell.length_a   1.000
_cell.length_b   1.000
_cell.length_c   1.000
_cell.angle_alpha   90.00
_cell.angle_beta   90.00
_cell.angle_gamma   90.00
#
_symmetry.space_group_name_H-M   'P 1'
#
loop_
_entity.id
_entity.type
_entity.pdbx_description
1 polymer ?
#
loop_
_entity_poly.entity_id
_entity_poly.type
_entity_poly.pdbx_seq_one_letter_code
_entity_poly.pdbx_strand_id
1 'polypeptide(L)'
;MELCPTTRENIYTFKPAGGWDSEDIANLPQGGTFIPSWNFCRLNDGYDAAALTQFRNSYDAGLAEGGATNYGYYIMEPQFDIPDGDVDFVWLDLFSDEAAMQEGTDAWTGSASEKSFGKEMTNCDN
;
A
#
# COMPACT_ATOMS: atom_id res chain seq x y z
N MET A 1 15.69 -36.85 24.35
CA MET A 1 14.70 -35.82 24.69
C MET A 1 14.87 -34.72 23.68
N GLU A 2 13.75 -34.22 23.16
CA GLU A 2 13.53 -33.69 21.81
C GLU A 2 14.58 -32.80 21.16
N LEU A 3 14.71 -33.06 19.85
CA LEU A 3 15.19 -32.14 18.82
C LEU A 3 14.27 -30.92 18.82
N CYS A 4 14.81 -29.72 19.03
CA CYS A 4 14.09 -28.48 18.75
C CYS A 4 13.92 -28.36 17.23
N PRO A 5 12.70 -28.43 16.67
CA PRO A 5 12.53 -28.43 15.23
C PRO A 5 12.84 -27.04 14.68
N THR A 6 13.71 -27.03 13.68
CA THR A 6 14.01 -25.87 12.83
C THR A 6 12.79 -25.50 12.00
N THR A 7 12.03 -24.49 12.41
CA THR A 7 11.26 -23.67 11.48
C THR A 7 11.85 -22.27 11.53
N ARG A 8 12.76 -21.95 10.60
CA ARG A 8 12.89 -20.56 10.18
C ARG A 8 11.58 -20.23 9.48
N GLU A 9 10.56 -19.89 10.25
CA GLU A 9 9.45 -19.13 9.73
C GLU A 9 10.08 -17.87 9.15
N ASN A 10 9.86 -17.61 7.86
CA ASN A 10 10.16 -16.30 7.31
C ASN A 10 9.18 -15.35 8.00
N ILE A 11 9.55 -14.83 9.17
CA ILE A 11 8.77 -13.82 9.87
C ILE A 11 8.97 -12.55 9.06
N TYR A 12 8.05 -12.32 8.12
CA TYR A 12 7.99 -11.06 7.38
C TYR A 12 7.52 -9.98 8.35
N THR A 13 8.24 -8.86 8.38
CA THR A 13 7.94 -7.72 9.25
C THR A 13 6.53 -7.18 9.05
N PHE A 14 5.96 -7.37 7.85
CA PHE A 14 4.61 -6.94 7.52
C PHE A 14 3.81 -8.07 6.86
N LYS A 15 2.50 -8.10 7.11
CA LYS A 15 1.54 -8.95 6.39
C LYS A 15 0.72 -8.11 5.42
N PRO A 16 0.38 -8.60 4.21
CA PRO A 16 -0.60 -7.95 3.36
C PRO A 16 -1.98 -7.94 4.05
N ALA A 17 -2.62 -6.77 4.11
CA ALA A 17 -3.97 -6.57 4.67
C ALA A 17 -5.01 -6.16 3.61
N GLY A 18 -4.60 -6.18 2.34
CA GLY A 18 -5.43 -5.92 1.17
C GLY A 18 -4.74 -5.01 0.18
N GLY A 19 -5.43 -4.68 -0.90
CA GLY A 19 -4.88 -3.89 -1.99
C GLY A 19 -5.78 -3.95 -3.20
N TRP A 20 -5.33 -3.33 -4.28
CA TRP A 20 -5.95 -3.38 -5.60
C TRP A 20 -4.86 -3.49 -6.65
N ASP A 21 -5.05 -4.35 -7.64
CA ASP A 21 -4.15 -4.53 -8.77
C ASP A 21 -4.91 -4.36 -10.08
N SER A 22 -4.34 -3.59 -10.98
CA SER A 22 -4.77 -3.58 -12.37
C SER A 22 -4.47 -4.91 -13.05
N GLU A 23 -5.08 -5.13 -14.23
CA GLU A 23 -4.86 -6.35 -15.00
C GLU A 23 -3.38 -6.56 -15.36
N ASP A 24 -2.62 -5.51 -15.71
CA ASP A 24 -1.20 -5.67 -16.05
C ASP A 24 -0.34 -5.99 -14.82
N ILE A 25 -0.67 -5.41 -13.65
CA ILE A 25 0.03 -5.72 -12.40
C ILE A 25 -0.29 -7.14 -11.94
N ALA A 26 -1.55 -7.56 -11.98
CA ALA A 26 -2.01 -8.90 -11.60
C ALA A 26 -1.40 -10.00 -12.49
N ASN A 27 -1.14 -9.69 -13.76
CA ASN A 27 -0.59 -10.63 -14.75
C ASN A 27 0.92 -10.44 -15.00
N LEU A 28 1.64 -9.71 -14.12
CA LEU A 28 3.09 -9.60 -14.24
C LEU A 28 3.71 -11.02 -14.29
N PRO A 29 4.53 -11.32 -15.32
CA PRO A 29 5.15 -12.63 -15.42
C PRO A 29 6.03 -12.88 -14.19
N GLN A 30 6.12 -14.13 -13.75
CA GLN A 30 7.02 -14.48 -12.64
C GLN A 30 8.46 -14.05 -12.98
N GLY A 31 9.07 -13.23 -12.12
CA GLY A 31 10.37 -12.61 -12.38
C GLY A 31 10.30 -11.31 -13.19
N GLY A 32 9.10 -10.79 -13.46
CA GLY A 32 8.88 -9.44 -13.96
C GLY A 32 9.30 -8.38 -12.93
N THR A 33 9.54 -7.17 -13.43
CA THR A 33 9.97 -6.03 -12.62
C THR A 33 8.81 -5.07 -12.45
N PHE A 34 8.64 -4.56 -11.24
CA PHE A 34 7.81 -3.40 -10.93
C PHE A 34 8.68 -2.36 -10.21
N ILE A 35 8.24 -1.12 -10.19
CA ILE A 35 8.85 -0.04 -9.42
C ILE A 35 7.98 0.16 -8.16
N PRO A 36 8.49 -0.21 -6.97
CA PRO A 36 7.78 0.01 -5.73
C PRO A 36 7.98 1.43 -5.20
N SER A 37 6.93 2.02 -4.63
CA SER A 37 7.04 3.19 -3.75
C SER A 37 6.42 2.85 -2.39
N TRP A 38 7.21 3.01 -1.33
CA TRP A 38 6.82 2.62 0.02
C TRP A 38 6.46 3.88 0.79
N ASN A 39 5.22 3.96 1.28
CA ASN A 39 4.79 5.07 2.13
C ASN A 39 4.42 4.52 3.50
N PHE A 40 5.19 4.91 4.52
CA PHE A 40 5.00 4.50 5.90
C PHE A 40 4.03 5.47 6.56
N CYS A 41 2.82 4.99 6.85
CA CYS A 41 1.69 5.84 7.20
C CYS A 41 1.26 5.66 8.66
N ARG A 42 0.87 6.80 9.26
CA ARG A 42 0.10 6.87 10.50
C ARG A 42 -1.27 7.42 10.21
N LEU A 43 -2.27 6.95 10.94
CA LEU A 43 -3.60 7.55 10.96
C LEU A 43 -3.60 8.77 11.89
N ASN A 44 -4.18 9.87 11.42
CA ASN A 44 -4.38 11.05 12.24
C ASN A 44 -5.54 10.83 13.23
N ASP A 45 -5.55 11.61 14.32
CA ASP A 45 -6.60 11.56 15.34
C ASP A 45 -8.01 11.66 14.73
N GLY A 46 -8.90 10.75 15.14
CA GLY A 46 -10.28 10.68 14.65
C GLY A 46 -10.47 9.80 13.41
N TYR A 47 -9.40 9.23 12.85
CA TYR A 47 -9.44 8.22 11.81
C TYR A 47 -9.05 6.85 12.37
N ASP A 48 -9.63 5.80 11.79
CA ASP A 48 -9.41 4.42 12.19
C ASP A 48 -9.40 3.47 10.98
N ALA A 49 -9.31 2.17 11.25
CA ALA A 49 -9.34 1.15 10.22
C ALA A 49 -10.64 1.15 9.38
N ALA A 50 -11.77 1.59 9.94
CA ALA A 50 -13.02 1.69 9.21
C ALA A 50 -13.00 2.87 8.22
N ALA A 51 -12.44 4.01 8.63
CA ALA A 51 -12.21 5.14 7.73
C ALA A 51 -11.25 4.78 6.59
N LEU A 52 -10.15 4.08 6.90
CA LEU A 52 -9.22 3.57 5.88
C LEU A 52 -9.92 2.63 4.90
N THR A 53 -10.75 1.70 5.39
CA THR A 53 -11.51 0.77 4.55
C THR A 53 -12.48 1.51 3.63
N GLN A 54 -13.16 2.54 4.13
CA GLN A 54 -14.06 3.36 3.32
C GLN A 54 -13.31 4.10 2.21
N PHE A 55 -12.18 4.72 2.54
CA PHE A 55 -11.33 5.37 1.53
C PHE A 55 -10.90 4.38 0.46
N ARG A 56 -10.39 3.20 0.84
CA ARG A 56 -9.97 2.16 -0.11
C ARG A 56 -11.09 1.76 -1.06
N ASN A 57 -12.29 1.49 -0.56
CA ASN A 57 -13.42 1.13 -1.42
C ASN A 57 -13.74 2.21 -2.46
N SER A 58 -13.68 3.49 -2.06
CA SER A 58 -13.88 4.60 -3.00
C SER A 58 -12.71 4.77 -3.97
N TYR A 59 -11.48 4.56 -3.51
CA TYR A 59 -10.28 4.66 -4.33
C TYR A 59 -10.23 3.54 -5.38
N ASP A 60 -10.49 2.30 -4.98
CA ASP A 60 -10.56 1.13 -5.87
C ASP A 60 -11.63 1.31 -6.95
N ALA A 61 -12.81 1.83 -6.58
CA ALA A 61 -13.87 2.15 -7.53
C ALA A 61 -13.42 3.23 -8.53
N GLY A 62 -12.75 4.29 -8.06
CA GLY A 62 -12.20 5.34 -8.92
C GLY A 62 -11.12 4.83 -9.87
N LEU A 63 -10.23 3.94 -9.41
CA LEU A 63 -9.21 3.30 -10.24
C LEU A 63 -9.83 2.42 -11.33
N ALA A 64 -10.85 1.63 -10.97
CA ALA A 64 -11.58 0.79 -11.91
C ALA A 64 -12.35 1.61 -12.96
N GLU A 65 -13.04 2.68 -12.54
CA GLU A 65 -13.75 3.60 -13.44
C GLU A 65 -12.79 4.38 -14.35
N GLY A 66 -11.63 4.76 -13.82
CA GLY A 66 -10.57 5.46 -14.55
C GLY A 66 -9.80 4.58 -15.55
N GLY A 67 -9.94 3.25 -15.46
CA GLY A 67 -9.30 2.31 -16.36
C GLY A 67 -7.78 2.21 -16.16
N ALA A 68 -7.29 2.36 -14.93
CA ALA A 68 -5.86 2.22 -14.63
C ALA A 68 -5.39 0.80 -15.00
N THR A 69 -4.38 0.69 -15.88
CA THR A 69 -3.84 -0.62 -16.31
C THR A 69 -2.44 -0.88 -15.76
N ASN A 70 -1.68 0.15 -15.42
CA ASN A 70 -0.23 0.10 -15.15
C ASN A 70 0.16 0.31 -13.68
N TYR A 71 -0.82 0.28 -12.77
CA TYR A 71 -0.70 0.60 -11.35
C TYR A 71 -1.42 -0.41 -10.46
N GLY A 72 -0.90 -0.63 -9.25
CA GLY A 72 -1.58 -1.33 -8.17
C GLY A 72 -1.05 -0.87 -6.84
N TYR A 73 -1.68 -1.29 -5.75
CA TYR A 73 -1.18 -1.02 -4.41
C TYR A 73 -1.49 -2.16 -3.44
N TYR A 74 -0.70 -2.23 -2.36
CA TYR A 74 -0.97 -3.08 -1.21
C TYR A 74 -0.86 -2.31 0.10
N ILE A 75 -1.74 -2.62 1.03
CA ILE A 75 -1.61 -2.26 2.44
C ILE A 75 -0.86 -3.38 3.15
N MET A 76 0.18 -3.02 3.89
CA MET A 76 0.92 -3.95 4.71
C MET A 76 0.87 -3.52 6.18
N GLU A 77 0.42 -4.43 7.04
CA GLU A 77 0.31 -4.17 8.48
C GLU A 77 1.53 -4.72 9.21
N PRO A 78 2.15 -3.95 10.13
CA PRO A 78 3.21 -4.44 10.99
C PRO A 78 2.78 -5.70 11.74
N GLN A 79 3.69 -6.67 11.89
CA GLN A 79 3.44 -7.91 12.64
C GLN A 79 3.89 -7.86 14.10
N PHE A 80 4.48 -6.74 14.50
CA PHE A 80 4.94 -6.48 15.86
C PHE A 80 4.77 -4.99 16.16
N ASP A 81 4.72 -4.66 17.45
CA ASP A 81 4.79 -3.28 17.90
C ASP A 81 6.12 -2.70 17.44
N ILE A 82 6.08 -1.78 16.48
CA ILE A 82 7.28 -1.07 16.03
C ILE A 82 7.70 -0.17 17.20
N PRO A 83 8.94 -0.30 17.72
CA PRO A 83 9.45 0.62 18.73
C PRO A 83 9.28 2.06 18.21
N ASP A 84 8.74 2.93 19.05
CA ASP A 84 8.33 4.30 18.74
C ASP A 84 6.93 4.48 18.10
N GLY A 85 6.19 3.40 17.80
CA GLY A 85 4.73 3.46 17.51
C GLY A 85 4.34 4.32 16.30
N ASP A 86 5.31 4.58 15.44
CA ASP A 86 5.27 5.67 14.47
C ASP A 86 4.75 5.25 13.08
N VAL A 87 4.25 4.03 12.94
CA VAL A 87 3.68 3.52 11.67
C VAL A 87 2.54 2.57 11.99
N ASP A 88 1.34 2.87 11.50
CA ASP A 88 0.16 2.02 11.63
C ASP A 88 0.07 1.01 10.49
N PHE A 89 0.43 1.43 9.28
CA PHE A 89 0.46 0.59 8.09
C PHE A 89 1.42 1.16 7.03
N VAL A 90 1.76 0.35 6.05
CA VAL A 90 2.53 0.77 4.87
C VAL A 90 1.63 0.70 3.66
N TRP A 91 1.56 1.80 2.90
CA TRP A 91 0.97 1.84 1.57
C TRP A 91 2.08 1.62 0.54
N LEU A 92 2.05 0.47 -0.12
CA LEU A 92 2.98 0.09 -1.17
C LEU A 92 2.34 0.29 -2.53
N ASP A 93 2.79 1.30 -3.26
CA ASP A 93 2.46 1.49 -4.66
C ASP A 93 3.31 0.58 -5.55
N LEU A 94 2.70 0.05 -6.60
CA LEU A 94 3.32 -0.81 -7.60
C LEU A 94 3.08 -0.22 -8.99
N PHE A 95 4.15 0.26 -9.61
CA PHE A 95 4.11 0.77 -10.98
C PHE A 95 4.79 -0.22 -11.92
N SER A 96 4.21 -0.42 -13.11
CA SER A 96 4.81 -1.30 -14.11
C SER A 96 6.15 -0.78 -14.66
N ASP A 97 6.33 0.54 -14.74
CA ASP A 97 7.55 1.20 -15.18
C ASP A 97 7.67 2.66 -14.66
N GLU A 98 8.73 3.37 -15.05
CA GLU A 98 8.98 4.76 -14.63
C GLU A 98 7.94 5.74 -15.17
N ALA A 99 7.36 5.48 -16.34
CA ALA A 99 6.34 6.34 -16.93
C ALA A 99 5.02 6.21 -16.13
N ALA A 100 4.65 4.99 -15.75
CA ALA A 100 3.53 4.73 -14.86
C ALA A 100 3.71 5.37 -13.48
N MET A 101 4.94 5.35 -12.93
CA MET A 101 5.24 6.04 -11.66
C MET A 101 5.06 7.56 -11.77
N GLN A 102 5.53 8.17 -12.86
CA GLN A 102 5.36 9.60 -13.09
C GLN A 102 3.87 9.95 -13.28
N GLU A 103 3.15 9.19 -14.10
CA GLU A 103 1.71 9.38 -14.32
C GLU A 103 0.92 9.26 -13.01
N GLY A 104 1.21 8.24 -12.19
CA GLY A 104 0.58 8.06 -10.89
C GLY A 104 0.89 9.19 -9.92
N THR A 105 2.14 9.68 -9.90
CA THR A 105 2.54 10.82 -9.08
C THR A 105 1.83 12.10 -9.50
N ASP A 106 1.69 12.34 -10.80
CA ASP A 106 0.98 13.51 -11.35
C ASP A 106 -0.53 13.42 -11.09
N ALA A 107 -1.11 12.23 -11.20
CA ALA A 107 -2.51 11.98 -10.87
C ALA A 107 -2.79 12.12 -9.37
N TRP A 108 -1.82 11.78 -8.52
CA TRP A 108 -1.93 11.92 -7.07
C TRP A 108 -1.78 13.38 -6.64
N THR A 109 -0.77 14.09 -7.13
CA THR A 109 -0.41 15.44 -6.65
C THR A 109 -1.51 16.46 -6.92
N GLY A 110 -2.03 17.10 -5.86
CA GLY A 110 -3.12 18.07 -5.95
C GLY A 110 -4.52 17.44 -6.09
N SER A 111 -4.62 16.11 -6.09
CA SER A 111 -5.90 15.41 -6.21
C SER A 111 -6.74 15.52 -4.93
N ALA A 112 -8.02 15.18 -5.07
CA ALA A 112 -8.91 15.03 -3.92
C ALA A 112 -8.41 13.90 -2.98
N SER A 113 -7.81 12.85 -3.53
CA SER A 113 -7.26 11.72 -2.77
C SER A 113 -6.02 12.13 -1.97
N GLU A 114 -5.08 12.88 -2.55
CA GLU A 114 -3.93 13.39 -1.79
C GLU A 114 -4.38 14.30 -0.64
N LYS A 115 -5.40 15.14 -0.88
CA LYS A 115 -5.95 15.98 0.18
C LYS A 115 -6.61 15.15 1.29
N SER A 116 -7.52 14.25 0.95
CA SER A 116 -8.28 13.49 1.95
C SER A 116 -7.42 12.42 2.63
N PHE A 117 -6.72 11.59 1.86
CA PHE A 117 -5.87 10.54 2.40
C PHE A 117 -4.54 11.08 2.92
N GLY A 118 -3.75 11.73 2.05
CA GLY A 118 -2.36 12.09 2.34
C GLY A 118 -2.16 13.30 3.27
N LYS A 119 -3.21 14.09 3.56
CA LYS A 119 -3.12 15.27 4.43
C LYS A 119 -4.09 15.26 5.60
N GLU A 120 -5.32 14.79 5.40
CA GLU A 120 -6.35 14.78 6.45
C GLU A 120 -6.36 13.46 7.23
N MET A 121 -6.46 12.31 6.54
CA MET A 121 -6.59 10.99 7.16
C MET A 121 -5.26 10.44 7.68
N THR A 122 -4.18 10.66 6.94
CA THR A 122 -2.88 10.06 7.22
C THR A 122 -1.77 11.09 7.26
N ASN A 123 -0.69 10.71 7.90
CA ASN A 123 0.62 11.30 7.72
C ASN A 123 1.56 10.18 7.25
N CYS A 124 2.07 10.28 6.03
CA CYS A 124 2.91 9.26 5.43
C CYS A 124 4.27 9.83 5.04
N ASP A 125 5.33 9.08 5.34
CA ASP A 125 6.70 9.37 4.93
C ASP A 125 7.19 8.28 3.95
N ASN A 126 7.88 8.68 2.89
CA ASN A 126 8.50 7.80 1.88
C ASN A 126 10.01 7.74 2.08
#